data_AF-A0A2H0BRL1-F1
#
_entry.id   AF-A0A2H0BRL1-F1
#
_cell.length_a   1.000
_cell.length_b   1.000
_cell.length_c   1.000
_cell.angle_alpha   90.00
_cell.angle_beta   90.00
_cell.angle_gamma   90.00
#
_symmetry.space_group_name_H-M   'P 1'
#
loop_
_entity.id
_entity.type
_entity.pdbx_description
1 polymer ?
#
loop_
_entity_poly.entity_id
_entity_poly.type
_entity_poly.pdbx_seq_one_letter_code
_entity_poly.pdbx_strand_id
1 'polypeptide(L)'
;MLVAPILSWLFKKIGILIPKKNWVILMLPISVLVHILVGKITPLTEYFLDPNGHYLVKLIVLICCVLGGMNIKRITPTKRLSHG
;
A
#
# COMPACT_ATOMS: atom_id res chain seq x y z
N MET A 1 14.98 -1.23 -5.67
CA MET A 1 13.56 -0.84 -5.70
C MET A 1 13.35 0.29 -6.71
N LEU A 2 13.19 -0.03 -8.00
CA LEU A 2 12.90 0.99 -9.04
C LEU A 2 11.43 1.45 -9.06
N VAL A 3 10.51 0.67 -8.47
CA VAL A 3 9.06 0.96 -8.53
C VAL A 3 8.64 2.05 -7.54
N ALA A 4 9.35 2.16 -6.40
CA ALA A 4 9.05 3.14 -5.37
C ALA A 4 8.97 4.61 -5.87
N PRO A 5 9.90 5.12 -6.69
CA PRO A 5 9.80 6.50 -7.21
C PRO A 5 8.61 6.71 -8.15
N ILE A 6 8.27 5.75 -9.01
CA ILE A 6 7.14 5.83 -9.95
C ILE A 6 5.82 5.88 -9.17
N LEU A 7 5.68 5.01 -8.18
CA LEU A 7 4.49 4.93 -7.35
C LEU A 7 4.37 6.14 -6.41
N SER A 8 5.49 6.63 -5.89
CA SER A 8 5.52 7.90 -5.14
C SER A 8 5.07 9.08 -6.00
N TRP A 9 5.42 9.11 -7.29
CA TRP A 9 4.99 10.16 -8.20
C TRP A 9 3.47 10.10 -8.47
N LEU A 10 2.91 8.91 -8.67
CA LEU A 10 1.46 8.72 -8.86
C LEU A 10 0.67 9.19 -7.63
N PHE A 11 1.12 8.80 -6.43
CA PHE A 11 0.45 9.18 -5.17
C PHE A 11 0.65 10.66 -4.83
N LYS A 12 1.77 11.26 -5.24
CA LYS A 12 1.97 12.71 -5.11
C LYS A 12 0.94 13.51 -5.92
N LYS A 13 0.49 13.00 -7.07
CA LYS A 13 -0.53 13.64 -7.91
C LYS A 13 -1.90 13.73 -7.22
N ILE A 14 -2.22 12.77 -6.34
CA ILE A 14 -3.43 12.77 -5.51
C ILE A 14 -3.24 13.46 -4.15
N GLY A 15 -2.12 14.17 -3.96
CA GLY A 15 -1.83 14.91 -2.72
C GLY A 15 -1.42 14.02 -1.55
N ILE A 16 -0.90 12.83 -1.82
CA ILE A 16 -0.51 11.84 -0.81
C ILE A 16 1.00 11.60 -0.87
N LEU A 17 1.70 11.82 0.24
CA LEU A 17 3.13 11.55 0.36
C LEU A 17 3.35 10.32 1.24
N ILE A 18 3.72 9.22 0.59
CA ILE A 18 4.01 7.94 1.24
C ILE A 18 5.53 7.82 1.40
N PRO A 19 6.06 7.68 2.63
CA PRO A 19 7.49 7.42 2.84
C PRO A 19 7.95 6.13 2.15
N LYS A 20 9.20 6.10 1.66
CA LYS A 20 9.76 4.93 0.95
C LYS A 20 9.68 3.63 1.77
N LYS A 21 9.78 3.71 3.10
CA LYS A 21 9.66 2.55 4.00
C LYS A 21 8.24 1.96 3.98
N ASN A 22 7.21 2.82 3.96
CA ASN A 22 5.81 2.39 3.89
C ASN A 22 5.47 1.72 2.56
N TRP A 23 6.14 2.10 1.46
CA TRP A 23 5.98 1.43 0.17
C TRP A 23 6.36 -0.04 0.21
N VAL A 24 7.40 -0.40 0.97
CA VAL A 24 7.84 -1.79 1.13
C VAL A 24 6.79 -2.60 1.87
N ILE A 25 6.20 -2.01 2.91
CA ILE A 25 5.18 -2.64 3.74
C ILE A 25 3.86 -2.80 2.96
N LEU A 26 3.49 -1.80 2.15
CA LEU A 26 2.30 -1.82 1.30
C LEU A 26 2.44 -2.74 0.08
N MET A 27 3.66 -3.03 -0.37
CA MET A 27 3.89 -3.94 -1.50
C MET A 27 3.33 -5.35 -1.25
N LEU A 28 3.38 -5.81 0.01
CA LEU A 28 2.90 -7.15 0.40
C LEU A 28 1.37 -7.28 0.23
N PRO A 29 0.52 -6.41 0.81
CA PRO A 29 -0.91 -6.44 0.57
C PRO A 29 -1.29 -6.10 -0.88
N ILE A 30 -0.60 -5.16 -1.54
CA ILE A 30 -0.84 -4.84 -2.96
C ILE A 30 -0.57 -6.07 -3.84
N SER A 31 0.52 -6.79 -3.58
CA SER A 31 0.85 -8.01 -4.30
C SER A 31 -0.24 -9.07 -4.13
N VAL A 32 -0.70 -9.32 -2.90
CA VAL A 32 -1.81 -10.26 -2.65
C VAL A 32 -3.05 -9.85 -3.43
N LEU A 33 -3.40 -8.56 -3.43
CA LEU A 33 -4.55 -8.02 -4.18
C LEU A 33 -4.42 -8.25 -5.69
N VAL A 34 -3.24 -7.97 -6.26
CA VAL A 34 -2.97 -8.17 -7.69
C VAL A 34 -3.02 -9.65 -8.07
N HIS A 35 -2.48 -10.54 -7.25
CA HIS A 35 -2.53 -11.99 -7.48
C HIS A 35 -3.98 -12.51 -7.51
N ILE A 36 -4.83 -12.00 -6.61
CA ILE A 36 -6.28 -12.28 -6.62
C ILE A 36 -6.91 -11.75 -7.91
N LEU A 37 -6.62 -10.50 -8.29
CA LEU A 37 -7.21 -9.85 -9.47
C LEU A 37 -6.80 -10.52 -10.79
N VAL A 38 -5.56 -11.00 -10.88
CA VAL A 38 -5.00 -11.68 -12.05
C VAL A 38 -5.36 -13.17 -12.07
N GLY A 39 -5.90 -13.72 -10.96
CA GLY A 39 -6.22 -15.14 -10.83
C GLY A 39 -4.98 -16.05 -10.70
N LYS A 40 -3.80 -15.48 -10.41
CA LYS A 40 -2.55 -16.22 -10.16
C LYS A 40 -2.44 -16.47 -8.66
N ILE A 41 -3.04 -17.55 -8.19
CA ILE A 41 -3.04 -17.92 -6.77
C ILE A 41 -1.62 -18.38 -6.38
N THR A 42 -1.00 -17.66 -5.44
CA THR A 42 0.23 -18.10 -4.76
C THR A 42 -0.14 -18.80 -3.45
N PRO A 43 0.75 -19.61 -2.83
CA PRO A 43 0.47 -20.23 -1.54
C PRO A 43 0.04 -19.19 -0.48
N LEU A 44 0.65 -18.00 -0.51
CA LEU A 44 0.26 -16.89 0.37
C LEU A 44 -1.17 -16.39 0.10
N THR A 45 -1.56 -16.29 -1.16
CA THR A 45 -2.91 -15.89 -1.57
C THR A 45 -3.94 -16.97 -1.25
N GLU A 46 -3.59 -18.25 -1.41
CA GLU A 46 -4.41 -19.40 -1.05
C GLU A 46 -4.72 -19.40 0.44
N TYR A 47 -3.71 -19.22 1.30
CA TYR A 47 -3.90 -19.08 2.74
C TYR A 47 -4.70 -17.82 3.13
N PHE A 48 -4.67 -16.77 2.31
CA PHE A 48 -5.48 -15.58 2.55
C PHE A 48 -6.96 -15.80 2.17
N LEU A 49 -7.21 -16.53 1.08
CA LEU A 49 -8.54 -16.81 0.54
C LEU A 49 -9.27 -17.92 1.30
N ASP A 50 -8.55 -18.81 1.98
CA ASP A 50 -9.14 -19.85 2.82
C ASP A 50 -10.03 -19.23 3.93
N PRO A 51 -11.35 -19.42 3.89
CA PRO A 51 -12.26 -18.87 4.89
C PRO A 51 -12.23 -19.67 6.20
N ASN A 52 -11.80 -20.94 6.16
CA ASN A 52 -11.86 -21.87 7.30
C ASN A 52 -10.53 -21.99 8.07
N GLY A 53 -9.47 -21.29 7.65
CA GLY A 53 -8.15 -21.34 8.28
C GLY A 53 -7.32 -20.07 8.14
N HIS A 54 -6.08 -20.12 8.64
CA HIS A 54 -5.00 -19.17 8.33
C HIS A 54 -5.22 -17.71 8.78
N TYR A 55 -5.77 -17.49 9.97
CA TYR A 55 -5.91 -16.17 10.62
C TYR A 55 -4.60 -15.39 10.72
N LEU A 56 -3.46 -16.07 10.82
CA LEU A 56 -2.14 -15.45 10.91
C LEU A 56 -1.80 -14.67 9.62
N VAL A 57 -2.11 -15.21 8.44
CA VAL A 57 -1.89 -14.52 7.16
C VAL A 57 -2.83 -13.32 7.03
N LYS A 58 -4.10 -13.46 7.39
CA LYS A 58 -5.06 -12.34 7.44
C LYS A 58 -4.59 -11.25 8.39
N LEU A 59 -4.09 -11.61 9.57
CA LEU A 59 -3.56 -10.69 10.56
C LEU A 59 -2.31 -9.97 10.06
N ILE A 60 -1.36 -10.67 9.42
CA ILE A 60 -0.18 -10.06 8.79
C ILE A 60 -0.59 -9.07 7.71
N VAL A 61 -1.49 -9.46 6.80
CA VAL A 61 -1.97 -8.59 5.72
C VAL A 61 -2.67 -7.36 6.30
N LEU A 62 -3.50 -7.53 7.34
CA LEU A 62 -4.19 -6.44 8.03
C LEU A 62 -3.19 -5.50 8.71
N ILE A 63 -2.21 -6.03 9.46
CA ILE A 63 -1.15 -5.25 10.09
C ILE A 63 -0.32 -4.51 9.04
N CYS A 64 0.03 -5.14 7.92
CA CYS A 64 0.75 -4.50 6.82
C CYS A 64 -0.08 -3.38 6.17
N CYS A 65 -1.38 -3.56 6.00
CA CYS A 65 -2.28 -2.49 5.54
C CYS A 65 -2.31 -1.31 6.51
N VAL A 66 -2.47 -1.59 7.82
CA VAL A 66 -2.54 -0.56 8.86
C VAL A 66 -1.20 0.17 9.01
N LEU A 67 -0.08 -0.55 9.15
CA LEU A 67 1.26 0.04 9.26
C LEU A 67 1.68 0.77 7.99
N GLY A 68 1.32 0.22 6.83
CA GLY A 68 1.52 0.85 5.53
C GLY A 68 0.79 2.19 5.41
N GLY A 69 -0.41 2.28 5.99
CA GLY A 69 -1.21 3.50 6.09
C GLY A 69 -0.76 4.48 7.18
N MET A 70 -0.21 4.00 8.29
CA MET A 70 0.05 4.75 9.54
C MET A 70 1.14 5.83 9.46
N ASN A 71 1.70 6.14 8.30
CA ASN A 71 2.68 7.22 8.13
C ASN A 71 2.48 7.99 6.82
N ILE A 72 1.31 7.86 6.22
CA ILE A 72 0.93 8.58 5.01
C ILE A 72 0.68 10.04 5.38
N LYS A 73 1.53 10.94 4.87
CA LYS A 73 1.36 12.39 5.06
C LYS A 73 0.55 12.95 3.92
N ARG A 74 -0.56 13.63 4.22
CA ARG A 74 -1.32 14.36 3.20
C ARG A 74 -0.59 15.66 2.89
N ILE A 75 -0.36 15.90 1.61
CA ILE A 75 0.21 17.14 1.11
C ILE A 75 -0.95 18.13 1.06
N THR A 76 -1.12 18.93 2.10
CA THR A 76 -2.01 20.09 2.02
C THR A 76 -1.38 21.07 1.03
N PRO A 77 -2.05 21.44 -0.07
CA PRO A 77 -1.54 22.47 -0.95
C PRO A 77 -1.52 23.77 -0.15
N THR A 78 -0.33 24.20 0.28
CA THR A 78 -0.15 25.55 0.81
C THR A 78 -0.53 26.51 -0.30
N LYS A 79 -1.72 27.13 -0.21
CA LYS A 79 -2.07 28.30 -1.01
C LYS A 79 -1.02 29.37 -0.69
N ARG A 80 -0.01 29.50 -1.56
CA ARG A 80 0.82 30.69 -1.61
C ARG A 80 -0.07 31.79 -2.20
N LEU A 81 -0.77 32.51 -1.33
CA LEU A 81 -1.34 33.80 -1.68
C LEU A 81 -0.16 34.75 -1.89
N SER A 82 0.26 34.83 -3.15
CA SER A 82 1.03 35.94 -3.67
C SER A 82 0.01 37.03 -4.03
N HIS A 83 -0.02 38.07 -3.22
CA HIS A 83 -0.30 39.47 -3.59
C HIS A 83 0.47 40.27 -2.52
N GLY A 84 1.60 40.92 -2.81
CA GLY A 84 1.93 41.63 -4.05
C GLY A 84 1.25 42.98 -3.98
#